data_AF-A0A060NIS0-F1
#
_entry.id   AF-A0A060NIS0-F1
#
_cell.length_a   1.000
_cell.length_b   1.000
_cell.length_c   1.000
_cell.angle_alpha   90.00
_cell.angle_beta   90.00
_cell.angle_gamma   90.00
#
_symmetry.space_group_name_H-M   'P 1'
#
loop_
_entity.id
_entity.type
_entity.pdbx_description
1 polymer ?
#
loop_
_entity_poly.entity_id
_entity_poly.type
_entity_poly.pdbx_seq_one_letter_code
_entity_poly.pdbx_strand_id
1 'polypeptide(L)' 'MDTQHFTVQGMTCGHCEGAVRQAIRRLDAQAEVQIERSSGRVSVRSASSRPALAAALTEAGYPELVSNASDADAA' A
#
# COMPACT_ATOMS: atom_id res chain seq x y z
N MET A 1 -1.15 10.46 11.47
CA MET A 1 -0.28 9.90 10.42
C MET A 1 -0.23 8.43 10.70
N ASP A 2 -1.03 7.68 9.97
CA ASP A 2 -1.28 6.28 10.27
C ASP A 2 -0.39 5.42 9.39
N THR A 3 0.08 4.32 9.97
CA THR A 3 0.87 3.32 9.26
C THR A 3 -0.07 2.20 8.85
N GLN A 4 -0.15 1.94 7.56
CA GLN A 4 -1.05 0.95 7.00
C GLN A 4 -0.26 -0.12 6.29
N HIS A 5 -0.54 -1.37 6.64
CA HIS A 5 0.13 -2.51 6.05
C HIS A 5 -0.76 -3.16 5.00
N PHE A 6 -0.12 -3.56 3.92
CA PHE A 6 -0.68 -4.18 2.73
C PHE A 6 0.17 -5.42 2.43
N THR A 7 -0.45 -6.54 2.09
CA THR A 7 0.28 -7.75 1.72
C THR A 7 0.05 -8.02 0.25
N VAL A 8 1.14 -8.29 -0.46
CA VAL A 8 1.14 -8.51 -1.91
C VAL A 8 1.53 -9.95 -2.16
N GLN A 9 0.57 -10.73 -2.66
CA GLN A 9 0.87 -12.05 -3.19
C GLN A 9 1.32 -11.90 -4.65
N GLY A 10 2.42 -12.55 -5.02
CA GLY A 10 2.91 -12.52 -6.41
C GLY A 10 3.91 -11.40 -6.76
N MET A 11 4.64 -10.84 -5.78
CA MET A 11 5.79 -9.93 -6.05
C MET A 11 6.99 -10.67 -6.68
N THR A 12 6.83 -11.22 -7.88
CA THR A 12 7.93 -11.82 -8.66
C THR A 12 8.57 -10.83 -9.64
N CYS A 13 7.99 -9.65 -9.85
CA CYS A 13 8.50 -8.66 -10.81
C CYS A 13 8.85 -7.32 -10.13
N GLY A 14 10.12 -6.91 -10.18
CA GLY A 14 10.63 -5.70 -9.51
C GLY A 14 10.00 -4.37 -9.95
N HIS A 15 9.22 -4.37 -11.04
CA HIS A 15 8.53 -3.19 -11.56
C HIS A 15 7.32 -2.76 -10.71
N CYS A 16 6.75 -3.65 -9.91
CA CYS A 16 5.55 -3.36 -9.14
C CYS A 16 5.81 -2.34 -8.01
N GLU A 17 6.99 -2.36 -7.40
CA GLU A 17 7.33 -1.46 -6.28
C GLU A 17 7.28 0.02 -6.67
N GLY A 18 7.94 0.38 -7.77
CA GLY A 18 8.03 1.79 -8.20
C GLY A 18 6.66 2.38 -8.54
N ALA A 19 5.80 1.58 -9.16
CA ALA A 19 4.46 2.00 -9.56
C ALA A 19 3.54 2.22 -8.34
N VAL A 20 3.59 1.32 -7.35
CA VAL A 20 2.85 1.46 -6.08
C VAL A 20 3.30 2.70 -5.33
N ARG A 21 4.62 2.92 -5.23
CA ARG A 21 5.17 4.14 -4.61
C ARG A 21 4.69 5.41 -5.30
N GLN A 22 4.69 5.44 -6.64
CA GLN A 22 4.22 6.59 -7.40
C GLN A 22 2.72 6.82 -7.26
N ALA A 23 1.91 5.76 -7.26
CA ALA A 23 0.46 5.85 -7.06
C ALA A 23 0.13 6.51 -5.72
N ILE A 24 0.74 6.03 -4.64
CA ILE A 24 0.55 6.58 -3.31
C ILE A 24 1.10 8.01 -3.22
N ARG A 25 2.28 8.29 -3.79
CA ARG A 25 2.84 9.65 -3.82
C ARG A 25 2.02 10.67 -4.61
N ARG A 26 1.25 10.22 -5.60
CA ARG A 26 0.28 11.07 -6.32
C ARG A 26 -0.90 11.46 -5.45
N LEU A 27 -1.33 10.58 -4.55
CA LEU A 27 -2.38 10.87 -3.57
C LEU A 27 -1.84 11.73 -2.42
N ASP A 28 -0.67 11.34 -1.87
CA ASP A 28 -0.02 12.00 -0.76
C ASP A 28 1.49 12.06 -1.02
N ALA A 29 2.00 13.24 -1.37
CA ALA A 29 3.42 13.43 -1.68
C ALA A 29 4.35 13.21 -0.47
N GLN A 30 3.81 13.28 0.76
CA GLN A 30 4.53 13.01 2.01
C GLN A 30 4.43 11.53 2.42
N ALA A 31 3.72 10.70 1.65
CA ALA A 31 3.56 9.31 2.01
C ALA A 31 4.87 8.52 1.89
N GLU A 32 5.15 7.73 2.92
CA GLU A 32 6.28 6.82 2.99
C GLU A 32 5.83 5.40 2.69
N VAL A 33 6.49 4.74 1.74
CA VAL A 33 6.14 3.40 1.30
C VAL A 33 7.36 2.49 1.43
N GLN A 34 7.28 1.58 2.39
CA GLN A 34 8.27 0.55 2.69
C GLN A 34 7.81 -0.77 2.07
N ILE A 35 8.65 -1.45 1.29
CA ILE A 35 8.30 -2.75 0.68
C ILE A 35 9.29 -3.80 1.16
N GLU A 36 8.76 -4.81 1.84
CA GLU A 36 9.49 -5.95 2.37
C GLU A 36 9.24 -7.18 1.50
N ARG A 37 10.08 -7.32 0.46
CA ARG A 37 9.98 -8.39 -0.53
C ARG A 37 10.10 -9.79 0.08
N SER A 38 10.89 -9.92 1.14
CA SER A 38 11.11 -11.18 1.87
C SER A 38 9.82 -11.78 2.42
N SER A 39 8.88 -10.93 2.82
CA SER A 39 7.61 -11.33 3.45
C SER A 39 6.38 -10.98 2.62
N GLY A 40 6.56 -10.34 1.45
CA GLY A 40 5.44 -9.87 0.66
C GLY A 40 4.74 -8.64 1.25
N ARG A 41 5.31 -7.96 2.26
CA ARG A 41 4.63 -6.91 3.03
C ARG A 41 4.98 -5.52 2.53
N VAL A 42 3.99 -4.66 2.37
CA VAL A 42 4.11 -3.25 2.01
C VAL A 42 3.55 -2.42 3.16
N SER A 43 4.32 -1.47 3.67
CA SER A 43 3.89 -0.56 4.74
C SER A 43 3.84 0.85 4.18
N VAL A 44 2.69 1.50 4.33
CA VAL A 44 2.41 2.83 3.81
C VAL A 44 2.09 3.73 4.99
N ARG A 45 2.91 4.75 5.21
CA ARG A 45 2.63 5.83 6.14
C ARG A 45 2.10 7.01 5.37
N SER A 46 0.86 7.40 5.62
CA SER A 46 0.26 8.57 4.98
C SER A 46 -0.70 9.28 5.94
N ALA A 47 -1.08 10.50 5.60
CA ALA A 47 -2.18 11.18 6.29
C ALA A 47 -3.56 10.72 5.77
N SER A 48 -3.60 10.02 4.64
CA SER A 48 -4.81 9.52 3.99
C SER A 48 -5.32 8.23 4.61
N SER A 49 -6.64 8.07 4.59
CA SER A 49 -7.33 6.87 5.09
C SER A 49 -7.08 5.65 4.20
N ARG A 50 -7.25 4.45 4.78
CA ARG A 50 -7.11 3.16 4.07
C ARG A 50 -7.94 3.04 2.80
N PRO A 51 -9.23 3.40 2.79
CA PRO A 51 -10.02 3.33 1.56
C PRO A 51 -9.53 4.29 0.47
N ALA A 52 -8.99 5.47 0.83
CA ALA A 52 -8.45 6.41 -0.14
C ALA A 52 -7.17 5.88 -0.79
N LEU A 53 -6.28 5.29 0.02
CA LEU A 53 -5.08 4.61 -0.48
C LEU A 53 -5.44 3.41 -1.36
N ALA A 54 -6.40 2.58 -0.95
CA ALA A 54 -6.86 1.43 -1.73
C ALA A 54 -7.47 1.84 -3.08
N ALA A 55 -8.25 2.93 -3.11
CA ALA A 55 -8.79 3.50 -4.35
C ALA A 55 -7.66 3.98 -5.28
N ALA A 56 -6.71 4.76 -4.77
CA ALA A 56 -5.57 5.23 -5.56
C ALA A 56 -4.71 4.09 -6.12
N LEU A 57 -4.53 3.00 -5.35
CA LEU A 57 -3.85 1.80 -5.80
C LEU A 57 -4.64 1.07 -6.89
N THR A 58 -5.96 0.98 -6.74
CA THR A 58 -6.87 0.40 -7.75
C THR A 58 -6.82 1.18 -9.05
N GLU A 59 -6.89 2.51 -8.99
CA GLU A 59 -6.76 3.40 -10.17
C GLU A 59 -5.39 3.29 -10.84
N ALA A 60 -4.34 3.00 -10.07
CA ALA A 60 -3.01 2.73 -10.60
C ALA A 60 -2.85 1.34 -11.22
N GLY A 61 -3.90 0.52 -11.24
CA GLY A 61 -3.88 -0.84 -11.79
C GLY A 61 -3.44 -1.92 -10.80
N TYR A 62 -3.50 -1.62 -9.49
CA TYR A 62 -3.14 -2.53 -8.41
C TYR A 62 -4.30 -2.82 -7.43
N PRO A 63 -5.45 -3.34 -7.92
CA PRO A 63 -6.62 -3.64 -7.08
C PRO A 63 -6.36 -4.73 -6.03
N GLU A 64 -5.37 -5.60 -6.22
CA GLU A 64 -5.10 -6.76 -5.34
C GLU A 64 -4.17 -6.49 -4.16
N LEU A 65 -3.62 -5.29 -3.99
CA LEU A 65 -2.69 -5.02 -2.88
C LEU A 65 -3.41 -4.83 -1.53
N VAL A 66 -4.74 -4.97 -1.49
CA VAL A 66 -5.55 -4.64 -0.32
C VAL A 66 -5.72 -5.84 0.61
N SER A 67 -4.63 -6.50 1.02
CA SER A 67 -4.77 -7.53 2.06
C SER A 67 -4.87 -6.90 3.45
N ASN A 68 -6.06 -7.11 4.02
CA ASN A 68 -6.55 -6.75 5.34
C ASN A 68 -5.50 -6.84 6.47
N ALA A 69 -5.08 -5.70 7.01
CA ALA A 69 -4.30 -5.64 8.25
C ALA A 69 -4.76 -4.46 9.14
N SER A 70 -6.08 -4.20 9.14
CA SER A 70 -6.68 -3.29 10.14
C SER A 70 -8.04 -3.77 10.65
N ASP A 71 -8.58 -4.88 10.15
CA ASP A 71 -9.69 -5.58 10.82
C ASP A 71 -9.12 -6.59 11.84
N ALA A 72 -8.41 -6.07 12.86
CA ALA A 72 -7.94 -6.87 14.00
C ALA A 72 -7.48 -6.05 15.23
N ASP A 73 -7.82 -4.77 15.37
CA ASP A 73 -7.70 -4.10 16.68
C ASP A 73 -8.98 -3.29 16.97
N ALA A 74 -9.55 -3.64 18.11
CA ALA A 74 -10.95 -3.53 18.46
C ALA A 74 -11.31 -2.19 19.11
N ALA A 75 -12.54 -1.71 18.84
CA ALA A 75 -13.46 -1.20 19.85
C ALA A 75 -14.89 -1.17 19.29
#